data_AF-A0A0G0ZGE4-F1
#
_entry.id   AF-A0A0G0ZGE4-F1
#
_cell.length_a   1.000
_cell.length_b   1.000
_cell.length_c   1.000
_cell.angle_alpha   90.00
_cell.angle_beta   90.00
_cell.angle_gamma   90.00
#
_symmetry.space_group_name_H-M   'P 1'
#
loop_
_entity.id
_entity.type
_entity.pdbx_description
1 polymer ?
#
loop_
_entity_poly.entity_id
_entity_poly.type
_entity_poly.pdbx_seq_one_letter_code
_entity_poly.pdbx_strand_id
1 'polypeptide(L)'
;MLCPDCNHLLQKLSVTTKEGGRFEVDHCGRCGGTWFDPYEINRIPYHEVVSLAQLTVLPLKKTPVTQKQLCPQDHQELSPLTGDAVPRSVKLLTCRKCLGIWASQKDLWQFKKHQQDVISAYDEGNKFFPNLSVVFVPAVTLLLLLITTFTTISGLQKQKEDRIMAEEIISNLSLSRIADESLGVTFETAVSVTSEIYLGISETAVVRIPVSPLPSVSHATIVRGLKKGQTYTYQIVVTDSSGKTYRSQYQTFRF
;
A
#
# COMPACT_ATOMS: atom_id res chain seq x y z
N MET A 1 -43.94 30.04 -1.14
CA MET A 1 -42.83 30.81 -0.53
C MET A 1 -42.59 32.07 -1.34
N LEU A 2 -42.18 33.19 -0.73
CA LEU A 2 -41.92 34.45 -1.43
C LEU A 2 -40.42 34.66 -1.64
N CYS A 3 -40.05 35.20 -2.81
CA CYS A 3 -38.68 35.47 -3.19
C CYS A 3 -38.08 36.59 -2.33
N PRO A 4 -36.91 36.37 -1.67
CA PRO A 4 -36.26 37.39 -0.85
C PRO A 4 -35.85 38.67 -1.60
N ASP A 5 -35.65 38.60 -2.91
CA ASP A 5 -35.17 39.73 -3.72
C ASP A 5 -36.28 40.59 -4.32
N CYS A 6 -37.39 39.96 -4.75
CA CYS A 6 -38.45 40.64 -5.51
C CYS A 6 -39.87 40.35 -5.03
N ASN A 7 -40.01 39.59 -3.94
CA ASN A 7 -41.26 39.21 -3.31
C ASN A 7 -42.27 38.48 -4.24
N HIS A 8 -41.79 37.95 -5.37
CA HIS A 8 -42.59 37.11 -6.26
C HIS A 8 -42.70 35.68 -5.72
N LEU A 9 -43.74 34.95 -6.12
CA LEU A 9 -43.93 33.57 -5.68
C LEU A 9 -42.80 32.68 -6.22
N LEU A 10 -42.20 31.88 -5.35
CA LEU A 10 -41.26 30.82 -5.73
C LEU A 10 -42.03 29.60 -6.25
N GLN A 11 -41.49 29.00 -7.30
CA GLN A 11 -42.02 27.80 -7.95
C GLN A 11 -41.09 26.62 -7.67
N LYS A 12 -41.67 25.47 -7.34
CA LYS A 12 -40.92 24.24 -7.17
C LYS A 12 -40.53 23.66 -8.52
N LEU A 13 -39.24 23.44 -8.73
CA LEU A 13 -38.68 22.84 -9.93
C LEU A 13 -37.87 21.61 -9.59
N SER A 14 -38.06 20.52 -10.35
CA SER A 14 -37.27 19.31 -10.18
C SER A 14 -35.95 19.42 -10.95
N VAL A 15 -34.84 19.22 -10.25
CA VAL A 15 -33.48 19.22 -10.81
C VAL A 15 -32.83 17.85 -10.62
N THR A 16 -31.86 17.53 -11.48
CA THR A 16 -31.11 16.27 -11.45
C THR A 16 -29.74 16.46 -10.81
N THR A 17 -29.30 15.49 -10.02
CA THR A 17 -27.94 15.43 -9.47
C THR A 17 -26.96 14.87 -10.49
N LYS A 18 -25.65 15.01 -10.25
CA LYS A 18 -24.61 14.36 -11.08
C LYS A 18 -24.77 12.84 -11.16
N GLU A 19 -25.32 12.21 -10.12
CA GLU A 19 -25.52 10.77 -10.00
C GLU A 19 -26.87 10.29 -10.56
N GLY A 20 -27.66 11.19 -11.16
CA GLY A 20 -28.97 10.86 -11.76
C GLY A 20 -30.15 10.87 -10.80
N GLY A 21 -29.94 11.05 -9.49
CA GLY A 21 -31.03 11.30 -8.52
C GLY A 21 -31.70 12.65 -8.76
N ARG A 22 -32.96 12.83 -8.33
CA ARG A 22 -33.71 14.09 -8.49
C ARG A 22 -34.10 14.69 -7.14
N PHE A 23 -34.19 16.01 -7.07
CA PHE A 23 -34.73 16.74 -5.93
C PHE A 23 -35.44 18.03 -6.39
N GLU A 24 -36.16 18.69 -5.49
CA GLU A 24 -36.91 19.92 -5.80
C GLU A 24 -36.18 21.14 -5.27
N VAL A 25 -36.21 22.25 -6.01
CA VAL A 25 -35.71 23.56 -5.57
C VAL A 25 -36.77 24.63 -5.77
N ASP A 26 -36.76 25.67 -4.95
CA ASP A 26 -37.71 26.78 -5.02
C ASP A 26 -37.10 27.93 -5.85
N HIS A 27 -37.53 28.05 -7.11
CA HIS A 27 -36.98 28.99 -8.08
C HIS A 27 -37.91 30.19 -8.35
N CYS A 28 -37.33 31.38 -8.50
CA CYS A 28 -38.06 32.58 -8.86
C CYS A 28 -38.02 32.83 -10.37
N GLY A 29 -39.12 32.59 -11.09
CA GLY A 29 -39.20 32.87 -12.54
C GLY A 29 -39.06 34.34 -12.94
N ARG A 30 -39.11 35.28 -11.97
CA ARG A 30 -38.98 36.73 -12.21
C ARG A 30 -37.54 37.25 -12.08
N CYS A 31 -36.85 36.97 -10.97
CA CYS A 31 -35.48 37.46 -10.76
C CYS A 31 -34.40 36.40 -11.00
N GLY A 32 -34.81 35.12 -11.15
CA GLY A 32 -33.91 33.98 -11.35
C GLY A 32 -33.21 33.48 -10.09
N GLY A 33 -33.49 34.09 -8.94
CA GLY A 33 -32.98 33.61 -7.65
C GLY A 33 -33.57 32.26 -7.28
N THR A 34 -32.80 31.44 -6.60
CA THR A 34 -33.19 30.08 -6.20
C THR A 34 -32.91 29.88 -4.73
N TRP A 35 -33.89 29.30 -4.04
CA TRP A 35 -33.79 28.84 -2.67
C TRP A 35 -33.50 27.35 -2.65
N PHE A 36 -32.55 26.98 -1.79
CA PHE A 36 -32.10 25.61 -1.58
C PHE A 36 -32.32 25.23 -0.12
N ASP A 37 -32.86 24.05 0.11
CA ASP A 37 -32.88 23.46 1.44
C ASP A 37 -31.46 23.04 1.86
N PRO A 38 -31.23 22.70 3.14
CA PRO A 38 -29.90 22.37 3.63
C PRO A 38 -29.22 21.30 2.78
N TYR A 39 -27.96 21.56 2.42
CA TYR A 39 -27.10 20.69 1.59
C TYR A 39 -27.47 20.57 0.11
N GLU A 40 -28.62 21.06 -0.34
CA GLU A 40 -29.06 20.89 -1.73
C GLU A 40 -28.23 21.68 -2.75
N ILE A 41 -27.81 22.90 -2.38
CA ILE A 41 -26.98 23.73 -3.25
C ILE A 41 -25.69 23.02 -3.65
N ASN A 42 -25.17 22.08 -2.87
CA ASN A 42 -23.95 21.34 -3.21
C ASN A 42 -24.22 20.22 -4.23
N ARG A 43 -25.46 19.71 -4.31
CA ARG A 43 -25.84 18.56 -5.14
C ARG A 43 -26.27 18.94 -6.56
N ILE A 44 -26.70 20.20 -6.78
CA ILE A 44 -27.06 20.68 -8.11
C ILE A 44 -25.80 20.81 -9.01
N PRO A 45 -25.76 20.19 -10.19
CA PRO A 45 -24.67 20.34 -11.15
C PRO A 45 -24.77 21.66 -11.92
N TYR A 46 -23.67 22.09 -12.51
CA TYR A 46 -23.60 23.35 -13.26
C TYR A 46 -24.58 23.41 -14.45
N HIS A 47 -24.78 22.30 -15.17
CA HIS A 47 -25.71 22.28 -16.31
C HIS A 47 -27.18 22.52 -15.90
N GLU A 48 -27.60 22.02 -14.74
CA GLU A 48 -28.95 22.28 -14.20
C GLU A 48 -29.13 23.75 -13.81
N VAL A 49 -28.08 24.41 -13.33
CA VAL A 49 -28.12 25.87 -13.08
C VAL A 49 -28.37 26.64 -14.38
N VAL A 50 -27.76 26.22 -15.48
CA VAL A 50 -27.99 26.82 -16.80
C VAL A 50 -29.45 26.58 -17.26
N SER A 51 -29.98 25.38 -17.06
CA SER A 51 -31.38 25.06 -17.36
C SER A 51 -32.35 25.92 -16.54
N LEU A 52 -32.13 26.07 -15.23
CA LEU A 52 -32.91 26.97 -14.38
C LEU A 52 -32.88 28.41 -14.88
N ALA A 53 -31.70 28.87 -15.31
CA ALA A 53 -31.55 30.24 -15.82
C ALA A 53 -32.35 30.50 -17.10
N GLN A 54 -32.54 29.48 -17.94
CA GLN A 54 -33.35 29.59 -19.16
C GLN A 54 -34.86 29.70 -18.88
N LEU A 55 -35.32 29.27 -17.70
CA LEU A 55 -36.72 29.37 -17.28
C LEU A 55 -37.08 30.75 -16.70
N THR A 56 -36.09 31.62 -16.48
CA THR A 56 -36.29 32.95 -15.91
C THR A 56 -36.57 34.01 -16.98
N VAL A 57 -37.57 34.86 -16.75
CA VAL A 57 -37.78 36.09 -17.53
C VAL A 57 -37.18 37.28 -16.77
N LEU A 58 -35.94 37.65 -17.12
CA LEU A 58 -35.25 38.76 -16.45
C LEU A 58 -35.87 40.12 -16.80
N PRO A 59 -36.29 40.93 -15.81
CA PRO A 59 -36.76 42.28 -16.08
C PRO A 59 -35.60 43.18 -16.53
N LEU A 60 -35.85 44.00 -17.56
CA LEU A 60 -34.89 44.98 -18.11
C LEU A 60 -34.39 46.01 -17.09
N LYS A 61 -35.09 46.19 -15.97
CA LYS A 61 -34.74 47.13 -14.90
C LYS A 61 -34.55 46.37 -13.59
N LYS A 62 -33.32 46.33 -13.07
CA LYS A 62 -33.02 45.78 -11.74
C LYS A 62 -33.74 46.62 -10.69
N THR A 63 -34.62 46.00 -9.91
CA THR A 63 -35.17 46.63 -8.72
C THR A 63 -34.01 46.82 -7.72
N PRO A 64 -33.76 48.04 -7.21
CA PRO A 64 -32.74 48.23 -6.19
C PRO A 64 -33.14 47.41 -4.95
N VAL A 65 -32.29 46.45 -4.57
CA VAL A 65 -32.46 45.62 -3.37
C VAL A 65 -32.06 46.47 -2.17
N THR A 66 -32.96 47.37 -1.75
CA THR A 66 -32.78 48.22 -0.56
C THR A 66 -33.50 47.63 0.66
N GLN A 67 -34.29 46.57 0.48
CA GLN A 67 -35.03 45.90 1.53
C GLN A 67 -34.21 44.74 2.12
N LYS A 68 -34.37 44.53 3.43
CA LYS A 68 -33.80 43.38 4.15
C LYS A 68 -34.33 42.09 3.54
N GLN A 69 -33.44 41.21 3.11
CA GLN A 69 -33.77 39.92 2.52
C GLN A 69 -34.18 38.96 3.64
N LEU A 70 -35.43 38.48 3.60
CA LEU A 70 -35.99 37.58 4.60
C LEU A 70 -36.05 36.15 4.08
N CYS A 71 -35.93 35.18 5.00
CA CYS A 71 -36.06 33.78 4.70
C CYS A 71 -37.49 33.45 4.23
N PRO A 72 -37.66 32.72 3.12
CA PRO A 72 -38.98 32.35 2.61
C PRO A 72 -39.77 31.40 3.52
N GLN A 73 -39.11 30.74 4.47
CA GLN A 73 -39.69 29.68 5.30
C GLN A 73 -40.03 30.17 6.71
N ASP A 74 -39.14 30.94 7.34
CA ASP A 74 -39.29 31.41 8.73
C ASP A 74 -39.24 32.94 8.90
N HIS A 75 -39.11 33.69 7.81
CA HIS A 75 -39.08 35.15 7.77
C HIS A 75 -37.95 35.81 8.58
N GLN A 76 -36.92 35.07 8.98
CA GLN A 76 -35.73 35.68 9.60
C GLN A 76 -34.87 36.41 8.58
N GLU A 77 -34.14 37.41 9.04
CA GLU A 77 -33.17 38.12 8.19
C GLU A 77 -32.04 37.18 7.76
N LEU A 78 -31.82 37.09 6.45
CA LEU A 78 -30.78 36.25 5.89
C LEU A 78 -29.41 36.89 6.11
N SER A 79 -28.44 36.08 6.53
CA SER A 79 -27.04 36.52 6.70
C SER A 79 -26.16 36.00 5.57
N PRO A 80 -25.11 36.74 5.16
CA PRO A 80 -24.15 36.24 4.17
C PRO A 80 -23.51 34.91 4.62
N LEU A 81 -23.45 33.94 3.72
CA LEU A 81 -22.73 32.70 3.92
C LEU A 81 -21.25 32.92 3.61
N THR A 82 -20.40 32.80 4.63
CA THR A 82 -18.96 32.97 4.53
C THR A 82 -18.23 31.64 4.75
N GLY A 83 -17.20 31.36 3.95
CA GLY A 83 -16.31 30.22 4.14
C GLY A 83 -15.36 30.04 2.96
N ASP A 84 -14.30 29.25 3.13
CA ASP A 84 -13.28 29.03 2.09
C ASP A 84 -13.87 28.38 0.82
N ALA A 85 -14.99 27.67 0.96
CA ALA A 85 -15.71 27.05 -0.15
C ALA A 85 -16.54 28.04 -0.99
N VAL A 86 -16.75 29.29 -0.53
CA VAL A 86 -17.52 30.31 -1.26
C VAL A 86 -16.54 31.36 -1.82
N PRO A 87 -16.45 31.52 -3.16
CA PRO A 87 -15.56 32.51 -3.75
C PRO A 87 -15.90 33.93 -3.29
N ARG A 88 -14.89 34.78 -3.09
CA ARG A 88 -15.08 36.18 -2.63
C ARG A 88 -15.97 37.03 -3.54
N SER A 89 -16.12 36.63 -4.81
CA SER A 89 -16.96 37.29 -5.81
C SER A 89 -18.43 36.88 -5.77
N VAL A 90 -18.78 35.86 -4.98
CA VAL A 90 -20.12 35.26 -4.92
C VAL A 90 -20.78 35.66 -3.60
N LYS A 91 -22.01 36.18 -3.67
CA LYS A 91 -22.82 36.46 -2.49
C LYS A 91 -23.93 35.41 -2.33
N LEU A 92 -23.71 34.46 -1.42
CA LEU A 92 -24.75 33.55 -0.96
C LEU A 92 -25.32 34.04 0.36
N LEU A 93 -26.61 33.85 0.58
CA LEU A 93 -27.27 34.18 1.85
C LEU A 93 -27.82 32.93 2.48
N THR A 94 -27.79 32.83 3.80
CA THR A 94 -28.27 31.67 4.54
C THR A 94 -29.15 32.08 5.71
N CYS A 95 -30.16 31.27 6.00
CA CYS A 95 -30.95 31.39 7.22
C CYS A 95 -30.26 30.64 8.37
N ARG A 96 -30.13 31.29 9.53
CA ARG A 96 -29.52 30.68 10.73
C ARG A 96 -30.40 29.64 11.42
N LYS A 97 -31.71 29.64 11.15
CA LYS A 97 -32.67 28.73 11.77
C LYS A 97 -32.96 27.50 10.92
N CYS A 98 -33.38 27.68 9.66
CA CYS A 98 -33.66 26.54 8.77
C CYS A 98 -32.45 26.06 7.98
N LEU A 99 -31.32 26.79 8.00
CA LEU A 99 -30.09 26.47 7.26
C LEU A 99 -30.22 26.47 5.73
N GLY A 100 -31.37 26.89 5.20
CA GLY A 100 -31.56 27.08 3.77
C GLY A 100 -30.70 28.21 3.22
N ILE A 101 -30.44 28.15 1.92
CA ILE A 101 -29.52 29.04 1.21
C ILE A 101 -30.25 29.70 0.05
N TRP A 102 -30.18 31.02 0.00
CA TRP A 102 -30.60 31.83 -1.14
C TRP A 102 -29.39 32.17 -2.01
N ALA A 103 -29.54 31.96 -3.31
CA ALA A 103 -28.57 32.36 -4.30
C ALA A 103 -29.26 33.14 -5.43
N SER A 104 -28.72 34.32 -5.77
CA SER A 104 -29.13 35.00 -7.00
C SER A 104 -28.72 34.17 -8.22
N GLN A 105 -29.38 34.39 -9.36
CA GLN A 105 -29.04 33.67 -10.60
C GLN A 105 -27.54 33.79 -10.95
N LYS A 106 -27.00 35.01 -10.83
CA LYS A 106 -25.58 35.30 -11.11
C LYS A 106 -24.68 34.60 -10.10
N ASP A 107 -24.98 34.71 -8.81
CA ASP A 107 -24.15 34.15 -7.75
C ASP A 107 -24.14 32.62 -7.82
N LEU A 108 -25.29 31.98 -8.06
CA LEU A 108 -25.39 30.53 -8.23
C LEU A 108 -24.56 30.04 -9.42
N TRP A 109 -24.64 30.74 -10.55
CA TRP A 109 -23.85 30.42 -11.74
C TRP A 109 -22.35 30.52 -11.47
N GLN A 110 -21.91 31.61 -10.84
CA GLN A 110 -20.50 31.83 -10.51
C GLN A 110 -19.98 30.82 -9.49
N PHE A 111 -20.79 30.49 -8.48
CA PHE A 111 -20.49 29.48 -7.47
C PHE A 111 -20.26 28.10 -8.11
N LYS A 112 -21.17 27.67 -8.98
CA LYS A 112 -21.09 26.36 -9.63
C LYS A 112 -20.03 26.25 -10.70
N LYS A 113 -19.80 27.33 -11.45
CA LYS A 113 -18.67 27.39 -12.38
C LYS A 113 -17.34 27.23 -11.65
N HIS A 114 -17.13 27.99 -10.57
CA HIS A 114 -15.91 27.89 -9.78
C HIS A 114 -15.70 26.47 -9.20
N GLN A 115 -16.76 25.85 -8.67
CA GLN A 115 -16.68 24.45 -8.20
C GLN A 115 -16.28 23.49 -9.34
N GLN A 116 -16.82 23.67 -10.55
CA GLN A 116 -16.47 22.82 -11.68
C GLN A 116 -15.01 23.00 -12.11
N ASP A 117 -14.54 24.24 -12.22
CA ASP A 117 -13.17 24.57 -12.66
C ASP A 117 -12.12 24.00 -11.69
N VAL A 118 -12.38 24.08 -10.37
CA VAL A 118 -11.49 23.51 -9.33
C VAL A 118 -11.47 21.98 -9.38
N ILE A 119 -12.63 21.33 -9.58
CA ILE A 119 -12.71 19.86 -9.68
C ILE A 119 -12.00 19.36 -10.94
N SER A 120 -12.23 19.99 -12.10
CA SER A 120 -11.60 19.56 -13.36
C SER A 120 -10.08 19.66 -13.33
N ALA A 121 -9.53 20.69 -12.67
CA ALA A 121 -8.09 20.85 -12.52
C ALA A 121 -7.46 19.72 -11.69
N TYR A 122 -8.19 19.20 -10.68
CA TYR A 122 -7.74 18.07 -9.87
C TYR A 122 -7.80 16.74 -10.65
N ASP A 123 -8.89 16.51 -11.39
CA ASP A 123 -9.08 15.29 -12.17
C ASP A 123 -8.04 15.15 -13.30
N GLU A 124 -7.63 16.25 -13.92
CA GLU A 124 -6.57 16.24 -14.94
C GLU A 124 -5.20 15.93 -14.34
N GLY A 125 -4.85 16.49 -13.18
CA GLY A 125 -3.59 16.20 -12.50
C GLY A 125 -3.43 14.73 -12.08
N ASN A 126 -4.53 14.10 -11.63
CA ASN A 126 -4.51 12.71 -11.17
C ASN A 126 -4.39 11.69 -12.32
N LYS A 127 -4.67 12.08 -13.57
CA LYS A 127 -4.42 11.24 -14.76
C LYS A 127 -2.94 11.13 -15.10
N PHE A 128 -2.15 12.18 -14.83
CA PHE A 128 -0.71 12.18 -15.15
C PHE A 128 0.14 11.54 -14.06
N PHE A 129 -0.32 11.55 -12.80
CA PHE A 129 0.39 10.95 -11.67
C PHE A 129 -0.57 10.04 -10.90
N PRO A 130 -0.79 8.79 -11.34
CA PRO A 130 -1.60 7.84 -10.57
C PRO A 130 -0.99 7.63 -9.19
N ASN A 131 -1.82 7.24 -8.22
CA ASN A 131 -1.39 6.96 -6.84
C ASN A 131 -0.08 6.15 -6.82
N LEU A 132 0.95 6.68 -6.14
CA LEU A 132 2.30 6.08 -6.07
C LEU A 132 2.27 4.59 -5.72
N SER A 133 1.30 4.15 -4.91
CA SER A 133 1.11 2.75 -4.54
C SER A 133 0.93 1.78 -5.73
N VAL A 134 0.33 2.23 -6.84
CA VAL A 134 0.02 1.37 -7.99
C VAL A 134 1.28 0.99 -8.79
N VAL A 135 2.31 1.85 -8.78
CA VAL A 135 3.56 1.62 -9.52
C VAL A 135 4.66 1.09 -8.60
N PHE A 136 4.77 1.62 -7.39
CA PHE A 136 5.86 1.26 -6.48
C PHE A 136 5.73 -0.16 -5.94
N VAL A 137 4.51 -0.61 -5.61
CA VAL A 137 4.31 -1.97 -5.07
C VAL A 137 4.78 -3.05 -6.06
N PRO A 138 4.30 -3.11 -7.32
CA PRO A 138 4.76 -4.13 -8.25
C PRO A 138 6.26 -4.02 -8.55
N ALA A 139 6.80 -2.80 -8.71
CA ALA A 139 8.23 -2.61 -8.98
C ALA A 139 9.13 -3.10 -7.83
N VAL A 140 8.78 -2.78 -6.58
CA VAL A 140 9.51 -3.24 -5.39
C VAL A 140 9.38 -4.75 -5.22
N THR A 141 8.19 -5.33 -5.45
CA THR A 141 8.03 -6.79 -5.39
C THR A 141 8.88 -7.51 -6.43
N LEU A 142 8.95 -6.99 -7.66
CA LEU A 142 9.78 -7.56 -8.71
C LEU A 142 11.28 -7.49 -8.33
N LEU A 143 11.72 -6.36 -7.78
CA LEU A 143 13.10 -6.19 -7.31
C LEU A 143 13.44 -7.20 -6.20
N LEU A 144 12.56 -7.37 -5.23
CA LEU A 144 12.76 -8.34 -4.13
C LEU A 144 12.84 -9.78 -4.66
N LEU A 145 11.98 -10.14 -5.62
CA LEU A 145 12.03 -11.45 -6.26
C LEU A 145 13.37 -11.68 -6.98
N LEU A 146 13.87 -10.69 -7.71
CA LEU A 146 15.17 -10.79 -8.40
C LEU A 146 16.36 -10.94 -7.43
N ILE A 147 16.33 -10.23 -6.30
CA ILE A 147 17.39 -10.32 -5.28
C ILE A 147 17.37 -11.70 -4.60
N THR A 148 16.19 -12.19 -4.24
CA THR A 148 16.05 -13.50 -3.58
C THR A 148 16.46 -14.66 -4.50
N THR A 149 16.11 -14.60 -5.79
CA THR A 149 16.52 -15.63 -6.75
C THR A 149 18.03 -15.63 -6.96
N PHE A 150 18.64 -14.45 -7.13
CA PHE A 150 20.09 -14.32 -7.28
C PHE A 150 20.86 -14.89 -6.08
N THR A 151 20.50 -14.47 -4.86
CA THR A 151 21.16 -14.95 -3.63
C THR A 151 21.01 -16.46 -3.45
N THR A 152 19.85 -17.04 -3.79
CA THR A 152 19.63 -18.49 -3.73
C THR A 152 20.52 -19.24 -4.71
N ILE A 153 20.60 -18.78 -5.97
CA ILE A 153 21.43 -19.42 -7.00
C ILE A 153 22.91 -19.37 -6.63
N SER A 154 23.41 -18.21 -6.21
CA SER A 154 24.81 -18.06 -5.79
C SER A 154 25.14 -18.92 -4.57
N GLY A 155 24.21 -19.05 -3.60
CA GLY A 155 24.38 -19.93 -2.45
C GLY A 155 24.50 -21.40 -2.84
N LEU A 156 23.63 -21.88 -3.75
CA LEU A 156 23.67 -23.26 -4.25
C LEU A 156 24.94 -23.57 -5.04
N GLN A 157 25.40 -22.63 -5.87
CA GLN A 157 26.65 -22.78 -6.61
C GLN A 157 27.84 -22.92 -5.65
N LYS A 158 27.93 -22.03 -4.65
CA LYS A 158 28.98 -22.09 -3.64
C LYS A 158 28.96 -23.40 -2.85
N GLN A 159 27.80 -23.87 -2.42
CA GLN A 159 27.69 -25.16 -1.72
C GLN A 159 28.16 -26.33 -2.59
N LYS A 160 27.88 -26.29 -3.90
CA LYS A 160 28.34 -27.30 -4.86
C LYS A 160 29.87 -27.26 -5.00
N GLU A 161 30.46 -26.08 -5.12
CA GLU A 161 31.92 -25.89 -5.17
C GLU A 161 32.58 -26.40 -3.88
N ASP A 162 32.06 -26.04 -2.70
CA ASP A 162 32.58 -26.49 -1.41
C ASP A 162 32.55 -28.02 -1.30
N ARG A 163 31.51 -28.67 -1.83
CA ARG A 163 31.41 -30.15 -1.87
C ARG A 163 32.47 -30.77 -2.79
N ILE A 164 32.64 -30.23 -3.99
CA ILE A 164 33.61 -30.75 -4.96
C ILE A 164 35.02 -30.66 -4.37
N MET A 165 35.37 -29.52 -3.77
CA MET A 165 36.67 -29.34 -3.13
C MET A 165 36.85 -30.28 -1.93
N ALA A 166 35.80 -30.50 -1.13
CA ALA A 166 35.87 -31.46 -0.03
C ALA A 166 36.08 -32.90 -0.52
N GLU A 167 35.41 -33.32 -1.60
CA GLU A 167 35.57 -34.64 -2.22
C GLU A 167 36.94 -34.83 -2.89
N GLU A 168 37.54 -33.76 -3.42
CA GLU A 168 38.89 -33.78 -3.99
C GLU A 168 39.96 -33.89 -2.89
N ILE A 169 39.78 -33.18 -1.77
CA ILE A 169 40.77 -33.11 -0.72
C ILE A 169 40.69 -34.34 0.21
N ILE A 170 39.50 -34.83 0.54
CA ILE A 170 39.30 -35.92 1.50
C ILE A 170 39.37 -37.27 0.79
N SER A 171 40.23 -38.16 1.29
CA SER A 171 40.38 -39.52 0.79
C SER A 171 40.38 -40.55 1.93
N ASN A 172 40.26 -41.83 1.58
CA ASN A 172 40.42 -42.95 2.51
C ASN A 172 39.53 -42.89 3.77
N LEU A 173 38.31 -42.33 3.65
CA LEU A 173 37.35 -42.28 4.75
C LEU A 173 36.92 -43.69 5.17
N SER A 174 37.11 -44.00 6.44
CA SER A 174 36.72 -45.26 7.08
C SER A 174 36.00 -45.00 8.39
N LEU A 175 34.88 -45.71 8.57
CA LEU A 175 34.06 -45.72 9.77
C LEU A 175 34.09 -47.14 10.34
N SER A 176 34.75 -47.31 11.49
CA SER A 176 34.94 -48.63 12.11
C SER A 176 34.32 -48.67 13.50
N ARG A 177 33.58 -49.73 13.83
CA ARG A 177 33.06 -49.93 15.18
C ARG A 177 34.19 -50.42 16.08
N ILE A 178 34.49 -49.68 17.15
CA ILE A 178 35.57 -50.03 18.09
C ILE A 178 35.01 -50.68 19.36
N ALA A 179 33.81 -50.27 19.81
CA ALA A 179 33.13 -50.80 20.99
C ALA A 179 31.59 -50.65 20.87
N ASP A 180 30.83 -51.12 21.86
CA ASP A 180 29.36 -51.21 21.83
C ASP A 180 28.62 -49.86 21.66
N GLU A 181 29.32 -48.73 21.85
CA GLU A 181 28.78 -47.38 21.66
C GLU A 181 29.81 -46.41 21.05
N SER A 182 30.88 -46.94 20.44
CA SER A 182 31.99 -46.13 19.92
C SER A 182 32.31 -46.42 18.45
N LEU A 183 32.47 -45.34 17.68
CA LEU A 183 32.84 -45.35 16.27
C LEU A 183 34.20 -44.65 16.08
N GLY A 184 35.15 -45.36 15.50
CA GLY A 184 36.37 -44.81 14.96
C GLY A 184 36.09 -44.16 13.60
N VAL A 185 36.47 -42.90 13.47
CA VAL A 185 36.40 -42.15 12.22
C VAL A 185 37.83 -41.84 11.80
N THR A 186 38.25 -42.30 10.63
CA THR A 186 39.58 -42.04 10.08
C THR A 186 39.50 -41.61 8.62
N PHE A 187 40.30 -40.64 8.22
CA PHE A 187 40.46 -40.23 6.82
C PHE A 187 41.78 -39.49 6.60
N GLU A 188 42.12 -39.27 5.34
CA GLU A 188 43.30 -38.53 4.91
C GLU A 188 42.90 -37.31 4.10
N THR A 189 43.79 -36.33 4.02
CA THR A 189 43.62 -35.15 3.17
C THR A 189 44.84 -34.88 2.31
N ALA A 190 44.61 -34.40 1.08
CA ALA A 190 45.69 -34.04 0.16
C ALA A 190 46.57 -32.88 0.67
N VAL A 191 46.03 -32.04 1.56
CA VAL A 191 46.68 -30.87 2.15
C VAL A 191 46.47 -30.82 3.65
N SER A 192 47.38 -30.14 4.38
CA SER A 192 47.29 -30.00 5.83
C SER A 192 46.14 -29.07 6.22
N VAL A 193 45.15 -29.60 6.93
CA VAL A 193 43.92 -28.89 7.31
C VAL A 193 43.53 -29.21 8.75
N THR A 194 42.74 -28.34 9.37
CA THR A 194 41.99 -28.73 10.57
C THR A 194 40.69 -29.39 10.16
N SER A 195 40.15 -30.28 10.99
CA SER A 195 38.96 -31.03 10.63
C SER A 195 38.02 -31.31 11.80
N GLU A 196 36.74 -31.36 11.46
CA GLU A 196 35.63 -31.62 12.36
C GLU A 196 34.56 -32.47 11.66
N ILE A 197 33.78 -33.21 12.44
CA ILE A 197 32.64 -33.98 11.96
C ILE A 197 31.38 -33.50 12.67
N TYR A 198 30.35 -33.17 11.90
CA TYR A 198 29.00 -32.94 12.39
C TYR A 198 28.28 -34.27 12.35
N LEU A 199 27.76 -34.74 13.49
CA LEU A 199 27.10 -36.03 13.59
C LEU A 199 25.78 -35.91 14.35
N GLY A 200 24.71 -36.50 13.82
CA GLY A 200 23.37 -36.36 14.38
C GLY A 200 22.38 -37.41 13.90
N ILE A 201 21.13 -37.30 14.36
CA ILE A 201 20.02 -38.12 13.87
C ILE A 201 19.33 -37.53 12.62
N SER A 202 19.65 -36.28 12.28
CA SER A 202 19.20 -35.55 11.09
C SER A 202 20.19 -34.42 10.77
N GLU A 203 20.08 -33.80 9.59
CA GLU A 203 20.92 -32.64 9.18
C GLU A 203 20.73 -31.41 10.09
N THR A 204 19.62 -31.32 10.82
CA THR A 204 19.29 -30.20 11.72
C THR A 204 19.63 -30.47 13.18
N ALA A 205 19.86 -31.74 13.55
CA ALA A 205 20.13 -32.18 14.92
C ALA A 205 21.52 -32.82 15.02
N VAL A 206 22.54 -32.07 14.61
CA VAL A 206 23.96 -32.50 14.60
C VAL A 206 24.75 -31.89 15.76
N VAL A 207 25.71 -32.65 16.28
CA VAL A 207 26.71 -32.20 17.24
C VAL A 207 28.06 -32.10 16.53
N ARG A 208 28.78 -31.01 16.78
CA ARG A 208 30.14 -30.78 16.27
C ARG A 208 31.16 -31.55 17.12
N ILE A 209 31.93 -32.43 16.48
CA ILE A 209 32.98 -33.22 17.11
C ILE A 209 34.31 -32.88 16.43
N PRO A 210 35.30 -32.33 17.16
CA PRO A 210 36.61 -32.07 16.57
C PRO A 210 37.32 -33.39 16.23
N VAL A 211 37.91 -33.46 15.03
CA VAL A 211 38.71 -34.62 14.60
C VAL A 211 40.20 -34.29 14.73
N SER A 212 40.66 -33.25 14.03
CA SER A 212 42.01 -32.72 14.17
C SER A 212 41.96 -31.21 14.44
N PRO A 213 42.15 -30.77 15.70
CA PRO A 213 42.13 -29.36 16.04
C PRO A 213 43.38 -28.60 15.56
N LEU A 214 44.45 -29.32 15.23
CA LEU A 214 45.66 -28.80 14.61
C LEU A 214 45.75 -29.27 13.15
N PRO A 215 46.34 -28.47 12.23
CA PRO A 215 46.51 -28.86 10.84
C PRO A 215 47.26 -30.18 10.68
N SER A 216 46.67 -31.14 9.98
CA SER A 216 47.23 -32.47 9.71
C SER A 216 46.76 -32.95 8.33
N VAL A 217 47.44 -33.96 7.77
CA VAL A 217 47.02 -34.71 6.57
C VAL A 217 46.37 -36.05 6.92
N SER A 218 46.49 -36.48 8.17
CA SER A 218 45.88 -37.70 8.70
C SER A 218 44.99 -37.35 9.88
N HIS A 219 43.77 -37.83 9.84
CA HIS A 219 42.70 -37.45 10.74
C HIS A 219 42.08 -38.69 11.38
N ALA A 220 41.98 -38.70 12.71
CA ALA A 220 41.39 -39.80 13.45
C ALA A 220 40.69 -39.28 14.70
N THR A 221 39.49 -39.79 14.98
CA THR A 221 38.79 -39.54 16.25
C THR A 221 37.91 -40.72 16.65
N ILE A 222 37.52 -40.75 17.91
CA ILE A 222 36.59 -41.73 18.46
C ILE A 222 35.33 -40.99 18.91
N VAL A 223 34.24 -41.27 18.22
CA VAL A 223 32.90 -40.81 18.59
C VAL A 223 32.32 -41.81 19.61
N ARG A 224 31.70 -41.30 20.68
CA ARG A 224 31.10 -42.11 21.77
C ARG A 224 29.60 -41.82 21.93
N GLY A 225 28.88 -42.72 22.60
CA GLY A 225 27.47 -42.55 22.96
C GLY A 225 26.51 -42.87 21.81
N LEU A 226 26.93 -43.73 20.87
CA LEU A 226 26.10 -44.13 19.74
C LEU A 226 25.20 -45.32 20.13
N LYS A 227 23.93 -45.25 19.75
CA LYS A 227 22.95 -46.31 20.02
C LYS A 227 22.96 -47.35 18.90
N LYS A 228 23.09 -48.63 19.28
CA LYS A 228 23.02 -49.75 18.33
C LYS A 228 21.66 -49.77 17.61
N GLY A 229 21.69 -49.97 16.29
CA GLY A 229 20.53 -49.99 15.41
C GLY A 229 20.03 -48.62 14.96
N GLN A 230 20.62 -47.51 15.44
CA GLN A 230 20.23 -46.14 15.07
C GLN A 230 20.95 -45.69 13.80
N THR A 231 20.22 -45.07 12.89
CA THR A 231 20.81 -44.37 11.74
C THR A 231 21.27 -42.99 12.17
N TYR A 232 22.51 -42.68 11.83
CA TYR A 232 23.12 -41.37 12.03
C TYR A 232 23.46 -40.73 10.69
N THR A 233 23.35 -39.41 10.64
CA THR A 233 23.78 -38.56 9.53
C THR A 233 25.06 -37.83 9.93
N TYR A 234 26.05 -37.78 9.04
CA TYR A 234 27.27 -37.03 9.27
C TYR A 234 27.72 -36.19 8.08
N GLN A 235 28.48 -35.14 8.37
CA GLN A 235 29.20 -34.31 7.40
C GLN A 235 30.58 -33.98 7.94
N ILE A 236 31.61 -34.12 7.10
CA ILE A 236 32.97 -33.73 7.43
C ILE A 236 33.19 -32.30 6.94
N VAL A 237 33.82 -31.49 7.80
CA VAL A 237 34.22 -30.13 7.47
C VAL A 237 35.71 -30.00 7.68
N VAL A 238 36.40 -29.52 6.65
CA VAL A 238 37.84 -29.24 6.69
C VAL A 238 38.06 -27.75 6.52
N THR A 239 39.05 -27.22 7.24
CA THR A 239 39.40 -25.80 7.18
C THR A 239 40.89 -25.66 6.86
N ASP A 240 41.18 -24.93 5.78
CA ASP A 240 42.55 -24.68 5.34
C ASP A 240 43.26 -23.59 6.17
N SER A 241 44.55 -23.38 5.89
CA SER A 241 45.38 -22.39 6.59
C SER A 241 44.95 -20.94 6.36
N SER A 242 44.16 -20.67 5.31
CA SER A 242 43.57 -19.36 5.05
C SER A 242 42.26 -19.12 5.82
N GLY A 243 41.77 -20.14 6.52
CA GLY A 243 40.50 -20.11 7.25
C GLY A 243 39.28 -20.41 6.37
N LYS A 244 39.47 -20.84 5.12
CA LYS A 244 38.36 -21.23 4.24
C LYS A 244 37.92 -22.66 4.56
N THR A 245 36.62 -22.85 4.66
CA THR A 245 35.99 -24.12 5.05
C THR A 245 35.39 -24.82 3.85
N TYR A 246 35.59 -26.12 3.75
CA TYR A 246 34.97 -26.99 2.75
C TYR A 246 34.15 -28.06 3.46
N ARG A 247 32.96 -28.37 2.94
CA ARG A 247 31.99 -29.26 3.58
C ARG A 247 31.67 -30.42 2.65
N SER A 248 31.81 -31.65 3.15
CA SER A 248 31.39 -32.84 2.40
C SER A 248 29.87 -32.91 2.25
N GLN A 249 29.38 -33.78 1.37
CA GLN A 249 27.97 -34.13 1.38
C GLN A 249 27.58 -34.82 2.70
N TYR A 250 26.34 -34.64 3.14
CA TYR A 250 25.77 -35.45 4.20
C TYR A 250 25.69 -36.91 3.77
N GLN A 251 26.21 -37.79 4.62
CA GLN A 251 26.15 -39.24 4.43
C GLN A 251 25.49 -39.87 5.65
N THR A 252 24.98 -41.08 5.49
CA THR A 252 24.32 -41.80 6.58
C THR A 252 24.97 -43.15 6.80
N PHE A 253 24.98 -43.61 8.05
CA PHE A 253 25.34 -44.96 8.41
C PHE A 253 24.45 -45.46 9.53
N ARG A 254 24.32 -46.79 9.63
CA ARG A 254 23.61 -47.44 10.72
C ARG A 254 24.62 -47.98 11.73
N PHE A 255 24.54 -47.48 12.96
CA PHE A 255 25.35 -48.00 14.09
C PHE A 255 24.66 -49.21 14.73
#